data_AF-A0A1B8TH29-F1
#
_entry.id   AF-A0A1B8TH29-F1
#
_cell.length_a   1.000
_cell.length_b   1.000
_cell.length_c   1.000
_cell.angle_alpha   90.00
_cell.angle_beta   90.00
_cell.angle_gamma   90.00
#
_symmetry.space_group_name_H-M   'P 1'
#
loop_
_entity.id
_entity.type
_entity.pdbx_description
1 polymer ?
#
loop_
_entity_poly.entity_id
_entity_poly.type
_entity_poly.pdbx_seq_one_letter_code
_entity_poly.pdbx_strand_id
1 'polypeptide(L)'
;MPSLGKHHFTHSNLAGESMEFDAAVTVTDNGVFSIVIPAELEEICLGLGYRLEQPQKNLFLRGRDLDQLKSQVRKAMEEHLKTERVAERVIVYSTDLKVAFWQNPDGSIAPNGYLGDDREKGGDWSAVSSLSATKVASHYHVGLFAHVVDRVEYRRGAAGTKVAYEKVDIGRFNSDERMDWAYRLNAFTGLAQNYEWMESLSRMPYTEEAAKFFHDSLAGLCLLARQIDGFFKSPDALRLAIEKQTPLLQSPA
;
A
#
# COMPACT_ATOMS: atom_id res chain seq x y z
N MET A 1 -31.02 -30.07 32.29
CA MET A 1 -30.89 -28.74 31.68
C MET A 1 -31.53 -28.78 30.30
N PRO A 2 -32.70 -28.16 30.10
CA PRO A 2 -33.25 -27.98 28.76
C PRO A 2 -32.30 -27.18 27.86
N SER A 3 -32.16 -27.62 26.61
CA SER A 3 -31.42 -26.91 25.56
C SER A 3 -32.32 -25.85 24.93
N LEU A 4 -31.81 -24.63 24.80
CA LEU A 4 -32.49 -23.51 24.12
C LEU A 4 -32.08 -23.40 22.65
N GLY A 5 -31.28 -24.35 22.15
CA GLY A 5 -30.76 -24.38 20.79
C GLY A 5 -29.28 -24.01 20.68
N LYS A 6 -28.86 -23.72 19.44
CA LYS A 6 -27.49 -23.27 19.13
C LYS A 6 -27.51 -21.79 18.78
N HIS A 7 -26.48 -21.07 19.21
CA HIS A 7 -26.21 -19.71 18.75
C HIS A 7 -24.90 -19.71 17.97
N HIS A 8 -24.93 -19.15 16.76
CA HIS A 8 -23.76 -18.99 15.93
C HIS A 8 -23.03 -17.70 16.31
N PHE A 9 -21.75 -17.80 16.65
CA PHE A 9 -20.88 -16.67 16.92
C PHE A 9 -19.86 -16.53 15.80
N THR A 10 -19.65 -15.30 15.34
CA THR A 10 -18.64 -14.96 14.34
C THR A 10 -18.02 -13.60 14.68
N HIS A 11 -16.70 -13.50 14.53
CA HIS A 11 -15.95 -12.25 14.65
C HIS A 11 -14.70 -12.31 13.77
N SER A 12 -14.35 -11.21 13.12
CA SER A 12 -13.15 -11.10 12.28
C SER A 12 -12.36 -9.84 12.62
N ASN A 13 -11.02 -9.94 12.59
CA ASN A 13 -10.14 -8.79 12.82
C ASN A 13 -9.68 -8.13 11.51
N LEU A 14 -8.98 -7.00 11.65
CA LEU A 14 -8.42 -6.24 10.53
C LEU A 14 -7.26 -6.97 9.82
N ALA A 15 -6.63 -7.94 10.49
CA ALA A 15 -5.67 -8.84 9.85
C ALA A 15 -6.36 -9.81 8.87
N GLY A 16 -7.69 -9.94 8.91
CA GLY A 16 -8.47 -10.85 8.06
C GLY A 16 -8.63 -12.25 8.65
N GLU A 17 -8.25 -12.43 9.92
CA GLU A 17 -8.55 -13.66 10.65
C GLU A 17 -9.98 -13.59 11.17
N SER A 18 -10.61 -14.76 11.25
CA SER A 18 -11.95 -14.91 11.78
C SER A 18 -12.02 -16.08 12.76
N MET A 19 -12.83 -15.90 13.80
CA MET A 19 -13.26 -16.97 14.69
C MET A 19 -14.76 -17.15 14.52
N GLU A 20 -15.17 -18.37 14.24
CA GLU A 20 -16.58 -18.74 14.17
C GLU A 20 -16.81 -20.07 14.89
N PHE A 21 -17.92 -20.17 15.62
CA PHE A 21 -18.34 -21.41 16.25
C PHE A 21 -19.82 -21.40 16.61
N ASP A 22 -20.42 -22.58 16.66
CA ASP A 22 -21.75 -22.79 17.19
C ASP A 22 -21.68 -23.14 18.68
N ALA A 23 -22.31 -22.31 19.51
CA ALA A 23 -22.41 -22.54 20.94
C ALA A 23 -23.77 -23.13 21.30
N ALA A 24 -23.77 -24.23 22.06
CA ALA A 24 -24.99 -24.71 22.69
C ALA A 24 -25.38 -23.77 23.85
N VAL A 25 -26.65 -23.35 23.89
CA VAL A 25 -27.21 -22.55 24.98
C VAL A 25 -28.12 -23.45 25.81
N THR A 26 -27.87 -23.53 27.10
CA THR A 26 -28.71 -24.27 28.04
C THR A 26 -29.19 -23.37 29.17
N VAL A 27 -30.30 -23.74 29.80
CA VAL A 27 -30.81 -23.05 30.99
C VAL A 27 -31.09 -24.06 32.09
N THR A 28 -30.82 -23.68 33.34
CA THR A 28 -31.16 -24.48 34.52
C THR A 28 -32.57 -24.18 34.99
N ASP A 29 -33.11 -25.04 35.85
CA ASP A 29 -34.44 -24.86 36.43
C ASP A 29 -34.54 -23.58 37.31
N ASN A 30 -33.38 -23.04 37.73
CA ASN A 30 -33.26 -21.78 38.47
C ASN A 30 -33.07 -20.55 37.55
N GLY A 31 -33.27 -20.69 36.24
CA GLY A 31 -33.15 -19.60 35.26
C GLY A 31 -31.71 -19.13 35.00
N VAL A 32 -30.71 -19.98 35.27
CA VAL A 32 -29.29 -19.66 34.97
C VAL A 32 -28.95 -20.18 33.58
N PHE A 33 -28.56 -19.28 32.69
CA PHE A 33 -28.11 -19.61 31.34
C PHE A 33 -26.64 -20.05 31.35
N SER A 34 -26.31 -20.97 30.44
CA SER A 34 -24.94 -21.39 30.16
C SER A 34 -24.67 -21.38 28.65
N ILE A 35 -23.52 -20.88 28.24
CA ILE A 35 -23.03 -20.91 26.86
C ILE A 35 -21.71 -21.68 26.82
N VAL A 36 -21.61 -22.70 25.97
CA VAL A 36 -20.35 -23.40 25.73
C VAL A 36 -19.40 -22.52 24.92
N ILE A 37 -18.17 -22.34 25.40
CA ILE A 37 -17.11 -21.59 24.70
C ILE A 37 -15.95 -22.51 24.31
N PRO A 38 -15.23 -22.21 23.22
CA PRO A 38 -13.99 -22.88 22.85
C PRO A 38 -12.87 -22.65 23.87
N ALA A 39 -11.93 -23.58 23.95
CA ALA A 39 -10.82 -23.51 24.91
C ALA A 39 -9.89 -22.32 24.64
N GLU A 40 -9.78 -21.87 23.39
CA GLU A 40 -8.95 -20.71 23.02
C GLU A 40 -9.44 -19.39 23.64
N LEU A 41 -10.68 -19.32 24.13
CA LEU A 41 -11.24 -18.15 24.82
C LEU A 41 -11.10 -18.21 26.34
N GLU A 42 -10.57 -19.29 26.91
CA GLU A 42 -10.51 -19.49 28.36
C GLU A 42 -9.71 -18.39 29.07
N GLU A 43 -8.44 -18.23 28.72
CA GLU A 43 -7.54 -17.24 29.33
C GLU A 43 -8.07 -15.81 29.17
N ILE A 44 -8.66 -15.50 28.01
CA ILE A 44 -9.25 -14.19 27.72
C ILE A 44 -10.47 -13.94 28.60
N CYS A 45 -11.37 -14.91 28.71
CA CYS A 45 -12.55 -14.81 29.57
C CYS A 45 -12.15 -14.62 31.04
N LEU A 46 -11.15 -15.36 31.53
CA LEU A 46 -10.63 -15.21 32.89
C LEU A 46 -9.99 -13.82 33.10
N GLY A 47 -9.20 -13.35 32.13
CA GLY A 47 -8.59 -12.01 32.17
C GLY A 47 -9.62 -10.87 32.15
N LEU A 48 -10.77 -11.06 31.49
CA LEU A 48 -11.90 -10.14 31.51
C LEU A 48 -12.75 -10.22 32.79
N GLY A 49 -12.41 -11.12 33.72
CA GLY A 49 -13.12 -11.32 34.98
C GLY A 49 -14.42 -12.13 34.84
N TYR A 50 -14.59 -12.87 33.74
CA TYR A 50 -15.76 -13.72 33.55
C TYR A 50 -15.66 -15.00 34.36
N ARG A 51 -16.80 -15.43 34.89
CA ARG A 51 -16.88 -16.67 35.65
C ARG A 51 -17.06 -17.85 34.71
N LEU A 52 -16.02 -18.66 34.60
CA LEU A 52 -16.04 -19.91 33.86
C LEU A 52 -16.35 -21.08 34.79
N GLU A 53 -17.05 -22.08 34.25
CA GLU A 53 -17.19 -23.40 34.86
C GLU A 53 -16.79 -24.48 33.86
N GLN A 54 -16.14 -25.54 34.35
CA GLN A 54 -15.75 -26.70 33.55
C GLN A 54 -16.24 -28.00 34.21
N PRO A 55 -17.55 -28.31 34.13
CA PRO A 55 -18.10 -29.50 34.77
C PRO A 55 -17.57 -30.82 34.17
N GLN A 56 -17.04 -30.82 32.94
CA GLN A 56 -16.40 -31.98 32.29
C GLN A 56 -15.35 -31.53 31.24
N LYS A 57 -15.62 -31.72 29.94
CA LYS A 57 -14.73 -31.37 28.83
C LYS A 57 -14.96 -29.95 28.27
N ASN A 58 -16.13 -29.38 28.51
CA ASN A 58 -16.54 -28.11 27.91
C ASN A 58 -16.42 -26.97 28.94
N LEU A 59 -15.99 -25.81 28.47
CA LEU A 59 -15.99 -24.57 29.24
C LEU A 59 -17.31 -23.84 29.05
N PHE A 60 -17.85 -23.31 30.15
CA PHE A 60 -19.14 -22.64 30.16
C PHE A 60 -19.02 -21.23 30.73
N LEU A 61 -19.59 -20.26 30.02
CA LEU A 61 -19.95 -18.96 30.57
C LEU A 61 -21.33 -19.06 31.22
N ARG A 62 -21.50 -18.59 32.46
CA ARG A 62 -22.78 -18.64 33.18
C ARG A 62 -23.28 -17.28 33.66
N GLY A 63 -24.60 -17.09 33.58
CA GLY A 63 -25.24 -15.83 33.93
C GLY A 63 -26.75 -15.94 34.01
N ARG A 64 -27.40 -14.91 34.54
CA ARG A 64 -28.87 -14.83 34.63
C ARG A 64 -29.50 -14.11 33.43
N ASP A 65 -28.68 -13.50 32.59
CA ASP A 65 -29.09 -12.77 31.40
C ASP A 65 -28.36 -13.35 30.18
N LEU A 66 -29.15 -13.90 29.24
CA LEU A 66 -28.62 -14.55 28.04
C LEU A 66 -27.95 -13.54 27.09
N ASP A 67 -28.48 -12.33 26.97
CA ASP A 67 -27.93 -11.32 26.06
C ASP A 67 -26.64 -10.75 26.61
N GLN A 68 -26.53 -10.60 27.93
CA GLN A 68 -25.28 -10.29 28.59
C GLN A 68 -24.21 -11.37 28.33
N LEU A 69 -24.56 -12.66 28.44
CA LEU A 69 -23.61 -13.74 28.16
C LEU A 69 -23.15 -13.73 26.70
N LYS A 70 -24.06 -13.55 25.73
CA LYS A 70 -23.69 -13.42 24.32
C LYS A 70 -22.75 -12.23 24.09
N SER A 71 -23.01 -11.09 24.74
CA SER A 71 -22.12 -9.93 24.66
C SER A 71 -20.74 -10.21 25.25
N GLN A 72 -20.65 -10.97 26.35
CA GLN A 72 -19.38 -11.36 26.95
C GLN A 72 -18.58 -12.30 26.02
N VAL A 73 -19.25 -13.26 25.38
CA VAL A 73 -18.61 -14.13 24.37
C VAL A 73 -18.04 -13.31 23.21
N ARG A 74 -18.83 -12.37 22.66
CA ARG A 74 -18.36 -11.48 21.59
C ARG A 74 -17.15 -10.65 22.02
N LYS A 75 -17.18 -10.07 23.22
CA LYS A 75 -16.05 -9.31 23.77
C LYS A 75 -14.81 -10.17 23.99
N ALA A 76 -14.97 -11.42 24.41
CA ALA A 76 -13.85 -12.36 24.50
C ALA A 76 -13.28 -12.69 23.12
N MET A 77 -14.12 -12.86 22.08
CA MET A 77 -13.65 -13.03 20.70
C MET A 77 -12.91 -11.79 20.19
N GLU A 78 -13.42 -10.59 20.47
CA GLU A 78 -12.78 -9.32 20.13
C GLU A 78 -11.39 -9.19 20.76
N GLU A 79 -11.25 -9.51 22.05
CA GLU A 79 -9.96 -9.43 22.75
C GLU A 79 -9.01 -10.57 22.32
N HIS A 80 -9.54 -11.77 22.01
CA HIS A 80 -8.75 -12.88 21.46
C HIS A 80 -8.18 -12.58 20.06
N LEU A 81 -8.96 -11.89 19.23
CA LEU A 81 -8.54 -11.48 17.88
C LEU A 81 -7.90 -10.08 17.85
N LYS A 82 -7.67 -9.46 19.02
CA LYS A 82 -7.07 -8.14 19.12
C LYS A 82 -5.72 -8.11 18.44
N THR A 83 -5.56 -7.11 17.58
CA THR A 83 -4.41 -6.95 16.71
C THR A 83 -3.68 -5.67 17.10
N GLU A 84 -2.36 -5.75 17.26
CA GLU A 84 -1.53 -4.55 17.40
C GLU A 84 -1.41 -3.90 16.02
N ARG A 85 -1.77 -2.62 15.95
CA ARG A 85 -1.66 -1.82 14.73
C ARG A 85 -0.49 -0.85 14.87
N VAL A 86 0.55 -1.06 14.07
CA VAL A 86 1.70 -0.15 13.98
C VAL A 86 1.67 0.51 12.61
N ALA A 87 1.56 1.84 12.57
CA ALA A 87 1.55 2.58 11.33
C ALA A 87 2.82 3.44 11.21
N GLU A 88 3.48 3.38 10.06
CA GLU A 88 4.56 4.28 9.68
C GLU A 88 4.24 5.00 8.38
N ARG A 89 4.61 6.27 8.28
CA ARG A 89 4.43 7.03 7.04
C ARG A 89 5.62 6.85 6.13
N VAL A 90 5.36 6.49 4.88
CA VAL A 90 6.40 6.20 3.88
C VAL A 90 6.08 6.89 2.56
N ILE A 91 7.13 7.07 1.75
CA ILE A 91 7.01 7.41 0.34
C ILE A 91 7.26 6.13 -0.45
N VAL A 92 6.27 5.70 -1.23
CA VAL A 92 6.42 4.62 -2.21
C VAL A 92 6.69 5.22 -3.59
N TYR A 93 7.60 4.63 -4.36
CA TYR A 93 7.99 5.16 -5.65
C TYR A 93 8.48 4.08 -6.62
N SER A 94 8.41 4.39 -7.91
CA SER A 94 8.98 3.59 -9.00
C SER A 94 9.25 4.44 -10.23
N THR A 95 10.02 3.90 -11.17
CA THR A 95 10.21 4.49 -12.49
C THR A 95 9.68 3.53 -13.55
N ASP A 96 9.09 4.06 -14.61
CA ASP A 96 8.74 3.31 -15.83
C ASP A 96 9.54 3.92 -16.97
N LEU A 97 10.57 3.20 -17.43
CA LEU A 97 11.44 3.65 -18.50
C LEU A 97 11.25 2.72 -19.70
N LYS A 98 10.87 3.30 -20.84
CA LYS A 98 10.81 2.60 -22.13
C LYS A 98 11.71 3.33 -23.11
N VAL A 99 13.00 3.12 -22.94
CA VAL A 99 14.07 3.68 -23.77
C VAL A 99 15.04 2.56 -24.15
N ALA A 100 15.67 2.62 -25.31
CA ALA A 100 16.73 1.68 -25.68
C ALA A 100 17.91 2.46 -26.23
N PHE A 101 19.08 2.23 -25.65
CA PHE A 101 20.30 2.86 -26.12
C PHE A 101 21.53 2.06 -25.69
N TRP A 102 22.59 2.20 -26.46
CA TRP A 102 23.91 1.68 -26.15
C TRP A 102 24.66 2.70 -25.29
N GLN A 103 25.22 2.26 -24.18
CA GLN A 103 25.97 3.10 -23.25
C GLN A 103 27.43 2.71 -23.30
N ASN A 104 28.28 3.65 -23.67
CA ASN A 104 29.73 3.47 -23.67
C ASN A 104 30.30 3.59 -22.25
N PRO A 105 31.51 3.09 -21.98
CA PRO A 105 32.14 3.16 -20.65
C PRO A 105 32.36 4.59 -20.13
N ASP A 106 32.44 5.58 -21.02
CA ASP A 106 32.56 7.00 -20.69
C ASP A 106 31.22 7.67 -20.35
N GLY A 107 30.11 6.92 -20.41
CA GLY A 107 28.76 7.40 -20.17
C GLY A 107 28.08 8.03 -21.40
N SER A 108 28.75 8.12 -22.54
CA SER A 108 28.13 8.57 -23.80
C SER A 108 27.10 7.56 -24.31
N ILE A 109 26.12 8.06 -25.06
CA ILE A 109 24.98 7.29 -25.54
C ILE A 109 25.04 7.20 -27.06
N ALA A 110 24.89 5.98 -27.58
CA ALA A 110 24.71 5.69 -28.99
C ALA A 110 23.32 5.06 -29.25
N PRO A 111 22.69 5.35 -30.41
CA PRO A 111 21.38 4.77 -30.74
C PRO A 111 21.46 3.25 -30.95
N ASN A 112 22.63 2.72 -31.32
CA ASN A 112 22.87 1.30 -31.53
C ASN A 112 24.36 1.00 -31.43
N GLY A 113 24.72 -0.04 -30.67
CA GLY A 113 26.11 -0.49 -30.52
C GLY A 113 26.74 -1.06 -31.79
N TYR A 114 25.95 -1.29 -32.84
CA TYR A 114 26.44 -1.75 -34.16
C TYR A 114 26.56 -0.62 -35.19
N LEU A 115 26.22 0.62 -34.83
CA LEU A 115 26.39 1.78 -35.71
C LEU A 115 27.75 2.42 -35.45
N GLY A 116 28.59 2.47 -36.49
CA GLY A 116 29.93 3.06 -36.42
C GLY A 116 30.88 2.33 -35.47
N ASP A 117 31.82 3.08 -34.89
CA ASP A 117 32.89 2.54 -34.04
C ASP A 117 32.44 2.31 -32.58
N ASP A 118 31.16 2.55 -32.25
CA ASP A 118 30.65 2.45 -30.87
C ASP A 118 30.72 1.02 -30.31
N ARG A 119 30.75 0.00 -31.18
CA ARG A 119 31.00 -1.39 -30.78
C ARG A 119 32.39 -1.58 -30.19
N GLU A 120 33.37 -0.93 -30.81
CA GLU A 120 34.79 -1.09 -30.48
C GLU A 120 35.16 -0.35 -29.18
N LYS A 121 34.31 0.60 -28.76
CA LYS A 121 34.42 1.31 -27.49
C LYS A 121 34.03 0.46 -26.27
N GLY A 122 33.55 -0.78 -26.47
CA GLY A 122 33.27 -1.71 -25.39
C GLY A 122 32.07 -1.33 -24.52
N GLY A 123 31.09 -0.62 -25.08
CA GLY A 123 29.83 -0.34 -24.39
C GLY A 123 28.92 -1.57 -24.24
N ASP A 124 27.72 -1.35 -23.71
CA ASP A 124 26.66 -2.36 -23.67
C ASP A 124 25.27 -1.71 -23.81
N TRP A 125 24.26 -2.51 -24.11
CA TRP A 125 22.86 -2.06 -24.08
C TRP A 125 22.48 -1.69 -22.65
N SER A 126 21.92 -0.48 -22.48
CA SER A 126 21.55 0.01 -21.17
C SER A 126 20.47 -0.86 -20.52
N ALA A 127 20.70 -1.26 -19.27
CA ALA A 127 19.78 -2.11 -18.49
C ALA A 127 18.56 -1.34 -17.93
N VAL A 128 18.46 -0.03 -18.19
CA VAL A 128 17.42 0.84 -17.58
C VAL A 128 16.00 0.56 -18.10
N SER A 129 15.85 -0.23 -19.15
CA SER A 129 14.56 -0.51 -19.79
C SER A 129 14.55 -1.89 -20.45
N SER A 130 13.36 -2.48 -20.57
CA SER A 130 13.18 -3.80 -21.18
C SER A 130 12.97 -3.78 -22.70
N LEU A 131 13.07 -2.61 -23.34
CA LEU A 131 12.94 -2.51 -24.79
C LEU A 131 14.07 -3.26 -25.49
N SER A 132 13.75 -3.93 -26.60
CA SER A 132 14.70 -4.70 -27.38
C SER A 132 14.24 -4.78 -28.85
N ALA A 133 15.04 -5.44 -29.69
CA ALA A 133 14.65 -5.70 -31.09
C ALA A 133 13.30 -6.42 -31.24
N THR A 134 12.83 -7.12 -30.21
CA THR A 134 11.54 -7.85 -30.21
C THR A 134 10.50 -7.28 -29.25
N LYS A 135 10.91 -6.37 -28.36
CA LYS A 135 10.03 -5.65 -27.43
C LYS A 135 10.09 -4.17 -27.77
N VAL A 136 9.25 -3.78 -28.73
CA VAL A 136 9.24 -2.42 -29.28
C VAL A 136 8.19 -1.55 -28.59
N ALA A 137 8.44 -0.25 -28.54
CA ALA A 137 7.45 0.76 -28.17
C ALA A 137 7.23 1.70 -29.36
N SER A 138 6.01 2.23 -29.50
CA SER A 138 5.73 3.25 -30.52
C SER A 138 6.41 4.58 -30.23
N HIS A 139 6.71 4.86 -28.95
CA HIS A 139 7.39 6.06 -28.48
C HIS A 139 8.28 5.72 -27.29
N TYR A 140 9.35 6.50 -27.09
CA TYR A 140 10.12 6.45 -25.85
C TYR A 140 9.32 7.05 -24.69
N HIS A 141 9.49 6.46 -23.50
CA HIS A 141 8.77 6.86 -22.30
C HIS A 141 9.72 6.98 -21.11
N VAL A 142 9.51 8.02 -20.31
CA VAL A 142 10.16 8.23 -19.02
C VAL A 142 9.07 8.62 -18.04
N GLY A 143 8.82 7.75 -17.06
CA GLY A 143 7.78 7.90 -16.05
C GLY A 143 8.35 7.77 -14.64
N LEU A 144 7.75 8.52 -13.72
CA LEU A 144 7.99 8.44 -12.28
C LEU A 144 6.64 8.29 -11.59
N PHE A 145 6.57 7.35 -10.66
CA PHE A 145 5.50 7.24 -9.69
C PHE A 145 6.07 7.56 -8.31
N ALA A 146 5.37 8.38 -7.54
CA ALA A 146 5.68 8.61 -6.13
C ALA A 146 4.41 8.98 -5.37
N HIS A 147 4.23 8.42 -4.17
CA HIS A 147 3.05 8.66 -3.36
C HIS A 147 3.37 8.50 -1.87
N VAL A 148 2.76 9.33 -1.02
CA VAL A 148 2.83 9.19 0.44
C VAL A 148 1.67 8.32 0.93
N VAL A 149 1.97 7.30 1.72
CA VAL A 149 1.00 6.36 2.27
C VAL A 149 1.38 5.99 3.71
N ASP A 150 0.41 5.54 4.48
CA ASP A 150 0.67 4.92 5.77
C ASP A 150 0.83 3.41 5.55
N ARG A 151 2.03 2.88 5.83
CA ARG A 151 2.30 1.44 5.87
C ARG A 151 1.88 0.95 7.25
N VAL A 152 0.90 0.07 7.27
CA VAL A 152 0.28 -0.44 8.49
C VAL A 152 0.62 -1.90 8.66
N GLU A 153 1.30 -2.21 9.75
CA GLU A 153 1.54 -3.56 10.22
C GLU A 153 0.49 -3.96 11.24
N TYR A 154 -0.19 -5.07 10.95
CA TYR A 154 -1.10 -5.76 11.83
C TYR A 154 -0.36 -6.95 12.43
N ARG A 155 0.00 -6.86 13.71
CA ARG A 155 0.76 -7.88 14.44
C ARG A 155 -0.14 -8.64 15.40
N ARG A 156 -0.04 -9.98 15.39
CA ARG A 156 -0.73 -10.85 16.35
C ARG A 156 0.12 -12.07 16.69
N GLY A 157 0.89 -11.99 17.77
CA GLY A 157 1.61 -13.12 18.37
C GLY A 157 2.29 -14.05 17.35
N ALA A 158 2.01 -15.35 17.45
CA ALA A 158 2.56 -16.38 16.58
C ALA A 158 1.95 -16.46 15.17
N ALA A 159 0.85 -15.74 14.90
CA ALA A 159 0.11 -15.81 13.64
C ALA A 159 0.75 -14.98 12.50
N GLY A 160 1.80 -14.22 12.82
CA GLY A 160 2.59 -13.46 11.84
C GLY A 160 2.20 -11.97 11.78
N THR A 161 2.76 -11.28 10.78
CA THR A 161 2.54 -9.86 10.52
C THR A 161 1.92 -9.69 9.15
N LYS A 162 0.79 -8.98 9.07
CA LYS A 162 0.21 -8.55 7.80
C LYS A 162 0.53 -7.09 7.56
N VAL A 163 0.98 -6.77 6.36
CA VAL A 163 1.25 -5.40 5.94
C VAL A 163 0.10 -4.94 5.04
N ALA A 164 -0.39 -3.74 5.26
CA ALA A 164 -1.31 -3.05 4.36
C ALA A 164 -0.81 -1.63 4.10
N TYR A 165 -1.24 -1.05 2.99
CA TYR A 165 -0.98 0.35 2.68
C TYR A 165 -2.32 1.09 2.69
N GLU A 166 -2.38 2.15 3.49
CA GLU A 166 -3.56 2.95 3.68
C GLU A 166 -3.32 4.37 3.19
N LYS A 167 -4.40 5.02 2.75
CA LYS A 167 -4.35 6.45 2.45
C LYS A 167 -4.03 7.22 3.72
N VAL A 168 -3.11 8.16 3.61
CA VAL A 168 -2.85 9.12 4.69
C VAL A 168 -4.15 9.88 5.00
N ASP A 169 -4.51 9.96 6.28
CA ASP A 169 -5.54 10.90 6.73
C ASP A 169 -4.96 12.32 6.69
N ILE A 170 -5.23 13.01 5.58
CA ILE A 170 -4.87 14.40 5.40
C ILE A 170 -6.17 15.17 5.64
N GLY A 171 -6.28 15.77 6.82
CA GLY A 171 -7.51 16.41 7.30
C GLY A 171 -8.19 17.27 6.24
N ARG A 172 -9.53 17.24 6.20
CA ARG A 172 -10.32 17.96 5.20
C ARG A 172 -9.97 19.45 5.21
N PHE A 173 -9.55 19.97 4.06
CA PHE A 173 -9.62 21.37 3.61
C PHE A 173 -9.76 22.41 4.72
N ASN A 174 -8.74 22.56 5.57
CA ASN A 174 -8.60 23.83 6.29
C ASN A 174 -7.62 24.68 5.48
N SER A 175 -8.24 25.57 4.73
CA SER A 175 -7.63 26.72 4.07
C SER A 175 -6.64 27.43 5.00
N ASP A 176 -5.53 27.84 4.42
CA ASP A 176 -4.59 28.89 4.88
C ASP A 176 -3.34 28.52 5.69
N GLU A 177 -3.15 27.30 6.20
CA GLU A 177 -1.89 26.97 6.89
C GLU A 177 -1.19 25.76 6.27
N ARG A 178 -0.25 26.06 5.36
CA ARG A 178 0.78 25.16 4.79
C ARG A 178 0.26 23.76 4.44
N MET A 179 -0.20 23.59 3.21
CA MET A 179 -0.34 22.24 2.64
C MET A 179 1.01 21.51 2.79
N ASP A 180 1.01 20.45 3.60
CA ASP A 180 2.18 19.61 3.82
C ASP A 180 2.67 19.00 2.50
N TRP A 181 3.95 18.61 2.43
CA TRP A 181 4.47 18.05 1.20
C TRP A 181 3.86 16.68 0.88
N ALA A 182 3.35 15.96 1.88
CA ALA A 182 2.58 14.74 1.67
C ALA A 182 1.34 14.97 0.79
N TYR A 183 0.55 15.99 1.12
CA TYR A 183 -0.61 16.38 0.34
C TYR A 183 -0.22 16.80 -1.06
N ARG A 184 0.78 17.68 -1.17
CA ARG A 184 1.23 18.20 -2.47
C ARG A 184 1.68 17.09 -3.39
N LEU A 185 2.47 16.14 -2.88
CA LEU A 185 2.90 14.97 -3.65
C LEU A 185 1.71 14.11 -4.07
N ASN A 186 0.74 13.88 -3.17
CA ASN A 186 -0.45 13.08 -3.47
C ASN A 186 -1.50 13.81 -4.35
N ALA A 187 -1.30 15.09 -4.66
CA ALA A 187 -2.23 15.90 -5.43
C ALA A 187 -2.08 15.74 -6.96
N PHE A 188 -1.03 15.07 -7.45
CA PHE A 188 -0.87 14.78 -8.88
C PHE A 188 -1.97 13.82 -9.36
N THR A 189 -2.96 14.34 -10.07
CA THR A 189 -4.06 13.56 -10.64
C THR A 189 -3.58 12.65 -11.77
N GLY A 190 -4.19 11.47 -11.90
CA GLY A 190 -3.89 10.53 -12.99
C GLY A 190 -2.83 9.48 -12.66
N LEU A 191 -2.17 9.58 -11.50
CA LEU A 191 -1.36 8.49 -10.94
C LEU A 191 -2.29 7.46 -10.28
N ALA A 192 -2.24 6.22 -10.73
CA ALA A 192 -3.11 5.16 -10.22
C ALA A 192 -2.77 4.84 -8.76
N GLN A 193 -3.71 5.10 -7.85
CA GLN A 193 -3.64 4.69 -6.44
C GLN A 193 -4.22 3.28 -6.30
N ASN A 194 -3.50 2.27 -6.80
CA ASN A 194 -3.83 0.89 -6.46
C ASN A 194 -2.90 0.41 -5.32
N TYR A 195 -3.48 0.25 -4.13
CA TYR A 195 -2.77 -0.10 -2.90
C TYR A 195 -2.27 -1.55 -2.89
N GLU A 196 -2.76 -2.41 -3.78
CA GLU A 196 -2.41 -3.84 -3.80
C GLU A 196 -1.00 -4.11 -4.35
N TRP A 197 -0.51 -3.31 -5.31
CA TRP A 197 0.84 -3.47 -5.86
C TRP A 197 1.89 -2.58 -5.17
N MET A 198 1.48 -1.72 -4.23
CA MET A 198 2.41 -0.84 -3.50
C MET A 198 3.48 -1.60 -2.72
N GLU A 199 3.20 -2.84 -2.32
CA GLU A 199 4.20 -3.69 -1.67
C GLU A 199 5.39 -4.01 -2.58
N SER A 200 5.17 -4.06 -3.90
CA SER A 200 6.22 -4.30 -4.89
C SER A 200 7.09 -3.07 -5.20
N LEU A 201 6.72 -1.90 -4.65
CA LEU A 201 7.42 -0.65 -4.93
C LEU A 201 8.64 -0.44 -4.04
N SER A 202 9.55 0.39 -4.55
CA SER A 202 10.60 0.95 -3.69
C SER A 202 9.96 1.86 -2.65
N ARG A 203 10.52 1.85 -1.44
CA ARG A 203 10.00 2.64 -0.33
C ARG A 203 11.10 3.31 0.46
N MET A 204 10.78 4.46 1.04
CA MET A 204 11.64 5.13 2.01
C MET A 204 10.80 5.78 3.12
N PRO A 205 11.39 6.02 4.31
CA PRO A 205 10.74 6.78 5.37
C PRO A 205 10.30 8.16 4.86
N TYR A 206 9.15 8.63 5.34
CA TYR A 206 8.68 9.96 5.01
C TYR A 206 9.51 11.05 5.69
N THR A 207 9.93 12.04 4.91
CA THR A 207 10.32 13.37 5.40
C THR A 207 9.73 14.43 4.46
N GLU A 208 9.57 15.66 4.95
CA GLU A 208 9.08 16.78 4.15
C GLU A 208 10.01 17.05 2.95
N GLU A 209 11.33 16.93 3.14
CA GLU A 209 12.33 17.16 2.10
C GLU A 209 12.25 16.10 1.00
N ALA A 210 12.06 14.83 1.38
CA ALA A 210 11.90 13.75 0.41
C ALA A 210 10.60 13.92 -0.39
N ALA A 211 9.48 14.24 0.28
CA ALA A 211 8.20 14.47 -0.39
C ALA A 211 8.28 15.67 -1.35
N LYS A 212 8.94 16.76 -0.94
CA LYS A 212 9.24 17.89 -1.81
C LYS A 212 10.06 17.49 -3.03
N PHE A 213 11.13 16.72 -2.84
CA PHE A 213 11.98 16.26 -3.93
C PHE A 213 11.20 15.46 -4.99
N PHE A 214 10.36 14.50 -4.55
CA PHE A 214 9.53 13.73 -5.48
C PHE A 214 8.47 14.59 -6.16
N HIS A 215 7.86 15.52 -5.43
CA HIS A 215 6.92 16.48 -6.02
C HIS A 215 7.58 17.29 -7.13
N ASP A 216 8.74 17.87 -6.86
CA ASP A 216 9.47 18.70 -7.82
C ASP A 216 9.96 17.88 -9.01
N SER A 217 10.30 16.60 -8.80
CA SER A 217 10.67 15.68 -9.87
C SER A 217 9.49 15.38 -10.80
N LEU A 218 8.30 15.12 -10.25
CA LEU A 218 7.08 14.93 -11.03
C LEU A 218 6.70 16.21 -11.79
N ALA A 219 6.76 17.37 -11.13
CA ALA A 219 6.55 18.67 -11.77
C ALA A 219 7.56 18.92 -12.91
N GLY A 220 8.82 18.53 -12.70
CA GLY A 220 9.87 18.58 -13.72
C GLY A 220 9.53 17.75 -14.96
N LEU A 221 9.00 16.53 -14.79
CA LEU A 221 8.52 15.71 -15.92
C LEU A 221 7.34 16.37 -16.65
N CYS A 222 6.40 16.99 -15.94
CA CYS A 222 5.31 17.73 -16.56
C CYS A 222 5.81 18.94 -17.36
N LEU A 223 6.80 19.68 -16.82
CA LEU A 223 7.42 20.81 -17.52
C LEU A 223 8.16 20.36 -18.76
N LEU A 224 8.92 19.26 -18.68
CA LEU A 224 9.59 18.65 -19.82
C LEU A 224 8.59 18.23 -20.90
N ALA A 225 7.50 17.57 -20.52
CA ALA A 225 6.44 17.19 -21.45
C ALA A 225 5.83 18.42 -22.16
N ARG A 226 5.56 19.50 -21.41
CA ARG A 226 5.07 20.76 -21.97
C ARG A 226 6.06 21.40 -22.94
N GLN A 227 7.36 21.36 -22.63
CA GLN A 227 8.41 21.90 -23.49
C GLN A 227 8.52 21.11 -24.80
N ILE A 228 8.53 19.77 -24.72
CA ILE A 228 8.56 18.90 -25.90
C ILE A 228 7.33 19.14 -26.78
N ASP A 229 6.14 19.15 -26.17
CA ASP A 229 4.88 19.39 -26.86
C ASP A 229 4.86 20.76 -27.56
N GLY A 230 5.26 21.82 -26.86
CA GLY A 230 5.35 23.17 -27.42
C GLY A 230 6.33 23.27 -28.59
N PHE A 231 7.52 22.68 -28.44
CA PHE A 231 8.55 22.69 -29.48
C PHE A 231 8.08 22.00 -30.77
N PHE A 232 7.53 20.79 -30.67
CA PHE A 232 7.10 20.02 -31.85
C PHE A 232 5.76 20.50 -32.44
N LYS A 233 4.94 21.26 -31.69
CA LYS A 233 3.73 21.92 -32.21
C LYS A 233 4.00 23.15 -33.07
N SER A 234 5.23 23.68 -33.07
CA SER A 234 5.63 24.84 -33.87
C SER A 234 6.55 24.42 -35.02
N PRO A 235 6.02 24.18 -36.24
CA PRO A 235 6.82 23.73 -37.38
C PRO A 235 7.97 24.68 -37.74
N ASP A 236 7.76 25.99 -37.58
CA ASP A 236 8.78 27.00 -37.90
C ASP A 236 9.89 27.03 -36.86
N ALA A 237 9.55 26.90 -35.56
CA ALA A 237 10.56 26.81 -34.51
C ALA A 237 11.38 25.51 -34.65
N LEU A 238 10.72 24.39 -34.97
CA LEU A 238 11.38 23.12 -35.25
C LEU A 238 12.34 23.23 -36.42
N ARG A 239 11.91 23.83 -37.55
CA ARG A 239 12.78 24.05 -38.72
C ARG A 239 13.99 24.90 -38.38
N LEU A 240 13.78 26.03 -37.69
CA LEU A 240 14.86 26.93 -37.29
C LEU A 240 15.86 26.24 -36.35
N ALA A 241 15.36 25.41 -35.43
CA ALA A 241 16.22 24.65 -34.51
C ALA A 241 17.04 23.59 -35.25
N ILE A 242 16.46 22.92 -36.27
CA ILE A 242 17.19 21.98 -37.14
C ILE A 242 18.29 22.71 -37.91
N GLU A 243 17.96 23.85 -38.54
CA GLU A 243 18.92 24.67 -39.30
C GLU A 243 20.07 25.17 -38.42
N LYS A 244 19.78 25.53 -37.18
CA LYS A 244 20.76 26.02 -36.20
C LYS A 244 21.40 24.92 -35.36
N GLN A 245 21.06 23.65 -35.58
CA GLN A 245 21.50 22.51 -34.78
C GLN A 245 21.32 22.72 -33.27
N THR A 246 20.23 23.39 -32.87
CA THR A 246 19.95 23.68 -31.45
C THR A 246 19.45 22.41 -30.76
N PRO A 247 20.10 21.94 -29.67
CA PRO A 247 19.62 20.78 -28.92
C PRO A 247 18.23 21.03 -28.34
N LEU A 248 17.40 19.99 -28.31
CA LEU A 248 16.02 20.06 -27.80
C LEU A 248 15.96 20.62 -26.37
N LEU A 249 16.84 20.15 -25.49
CA LEU A 249 16.90 20.59 -24.08
C LEU A 249 17.49 22.00 -23.88
N GLN A 250 17.95 22.65 -24.95
CA GLN A 250 18.46 24.03 -24.93
C GLN A 250 17.56 24.99 -25.71
N SER A 251 16.47 24.50 -26.29
CA SER A 251 15.52 25.32 -27.04
C SER A 251 14.62 26.09 -26.06
N PRO A 252 14.39 27.40 -26.26
CA PRO A 252 13.46 28.16 -25.44
C PRO A 252 12.05 27.56 -25.55
N ALA A 253 11.36 27.48 -24.41
CA ALA A 253 9.98 27.01 -24.31
C ALA A 253 9.00 27.96 -24.99
#